data_AF-A0A2S7XCJ3-F1
#
_entry.id   AF-A0A2S7XCJ3-F1
#
_cell.length_a   1.000
_cell.length_b   1.000
_cell.length_c   1.000
_cell.angle_alpha   90.00
_cell.angle_beta   90.00
_cell.angle_gamma   90.00
#
_symmetry.space_group_name_H-M   'P 1'
#
loop_
_entity.id
_entity.type
_entity.pdbx_description
1 polymer ?
#
loop_
_entity_poly.entity_id
_entity_poly.type
_entity_poly.pdbx_seq_one_letter_code
_entity_poly.pdbx_strand_id
1 'polypeptide(L)'
;MLTHKDIENTDKIETMRMALYNEEVLYEYETIEHQYLGYFAGIGFFSVMSWMLYDFSQDMLDTGGVVAFSLLTIFMTLFFIFFGSADIKRIYKFTKNGILTEQADVVPEYAYQCIRMIGRVGVVVCLVAVVFVGPMAFVGAGASALLSFKLVNFRLKPMMFETLYFEESVIIKSSKANYVSILPNADLLVSGNGFISNGKNINQIFNTLREFYPNGHFYEVEEEDDIYSHYKYKEFLHPMDQD
;
A
#
# COMPACT_ATOMS: atom_id res chain seq x y z
N MET A 1 -9.48 -20.45 20.05
CA MET A 1 -9.74 -19.76 18.76
C MET A 1 -10.88 -18.76 18.99
N LEU A 2 -11.02 -17.75 18.13
CA LEU A 2 -12.09 -16.74 18.27
C LEU A 2 -13.41 -17.30 17.72
N THR A 3 -14.52 -17.11 18.44
CA THR A 3 -15.86 -17.51 17.98
C THR A 3 -16.65 -16.30 17.48
N HIS A 4 -17.74 -16.50 16.74
CA HIS A 4 -18.61 -15.40 16.30
C HIS A 4 -19.16 -14.58 17.50
N LYS A 5 -19.30 -15.18 18.67
CA LYS A 5 -19.76 -14.49 19.90
C LYS A 5 -18.69 -13.63 20.54
N ASP A 6 -17.43 -13.82 20.17
CA ASP A 6 -16.29 -13.06 20.69
C ASP A 6 -16.01 -11.77 19.88
N ILE A 7 -16.78 -11.51 18.82
CA ILE A 7 -16.62 -10.32 17.96
C ILE A 7 -16.79 -9.02 18.77
N GLU A 8 -17.71 -9.00 19.74
CA GLU A 8 -17.94 -7.85 20.62
C GLU A 8 -16.94 -7.77 21.79
N ASN A 9 -16.13 -8.82 22.02
CA ASN A 9 -15.19 -8.90 23.13
C ASN A 9 -13.82 -8.36 22.74
N THR A 10 -13.68 -7.03 22.80
CA THR A 10 -12.45 -6.31 22.42
C THR A 10 -11.21 -6.80 23.19
N ASP A 11 -11.34 -7.11 24.49
CA ASP A 11 -10.21 -7.56 25.32
C ASP A 11 -9.65 -8.91 24.82
N LYS A 12 -10.53 -9.83 24.41
CA LYS A 12 -10.14 -11.14 23.89
C LYS A 12 -9.49 -11.01 22.51
N ILE A 13 -9.98 -10.10 21.67
CA ILE A 13 -9.40 -9.79 20.36
C ILE A 13 -8.00 -9.19 20.54
N GLU A 14 -7.82 -8.21 21.43
CA GLU A 14 -6.51 -7.62 21.72
C GLU A 14 -5.51 -8.63 22.27
N THR A 15 -5.96 -9.52 23.16
CA THR A 15 -5.11 -10.60 23.68
C THR A 15 -4.62 -11.54 22.57
N MET A 16 -5.51 -11.90 21.64
CA MET A 16 -5.15 -12.72 20.47
C MET A 16 -4.24 -11.98 19.49
N ARG A 17 -4.43 -10.67 19.30
CA ARG A 17 -3.51 -9.82 18.51
C ARG A 17 -2.13 -9.78 19.14
N MET A 18 -2.02 -9.57 20.46
CA MET A 18 -0.72 -9.60 21.15
C MET A 18 -0.05 -10.98 21.07
N ALA A 19 -0.84 -12.07 21.10
CA ALA A 19 -0.32 -13.41 20.87
C ALA A 19 0.21 -13.56 19.43
N LEU A 20 -0.51 -13.02 18.43
CA LEU A 20 -0.12 -13.04 17.02
C LEU A 20 1.26 -12.38 16.79
N TYR A 21 1.52 -11.22 17.39
CA TYR A 21 2.79 -10.51 17.24
C TYR A 21 3.99 -11.23 17.90
N ASN A 22 3.74 -12.07 18.90
CA ASN A 22 4.79 -12.78 19.65
C ASN A 22 4.98 -14.23 19.20
N GLU A 23 4.14 -14.72 18.28
CA GLU A 23 4.16 -16.11 17.83
C GLU A 23 5.25 -16.34 16.77
N GLU A 24 5.75 -17.58 16.70
CA GLU A 24 6.72 -17.98 15.71
C GLU A 24 6.09 -18.00 14.31
N VAL A 25 6.78 -17.38 13.35
CA VAL A 25 6.37 -17.35 11.95
C VAL A 25 6.66 -18.71 11.33
N LEU A 26 5.60 -19.43 10.97
CA LEU A 26 5.70 -20.78 10.41
C LEU A 26 6.03 -20.76 8.92
N TYR A 27 5.55 -19.75 8.20
CA TYR A 27 5.81 -19.56 6.78
C TYR A 27 5.84 -18.08 6.44
N GLU A 28 6.83 -17.66 5.65
CA GLU A 28 6.99 -16.29 5.18
C GLU A 28 7.02 -16.27 3.66
N TYR A 29 6.27 -15.34 3.07
CA TYR A 29 6.16 -15.19 1.63
C TYR A 29 6.20 -13.73 1.22
N GLU A 30 7.05 -13.39 0.24
CA GLU A 30 7.20 -12.05 -0.29
C GLU A 30 6.58 -11.94 -1.68
N THR A 31 5.78 -10.89 -1.90
CA THR A 31 5.31 -10.50 -3.22
C THR A 31 5.65 -9.04 -3.50
N ILE A 32 5.99 -8.75 -4.75
CA ILE A 32 6.26 -7.41 -5.25
C ILE A 32 5.18 -7.10 -6.29
N GLU A 33 4.38 -6.08 -6.01
CA GLU A 33 3.31 -5.60 -6.87
C GLU A 33 3.77 -4.34 -7.60
N HIS A 34 3.81 -4.40 -8.92
CA HIS A 34 4.16 -3.26 -9.75
C HIS A 34 2.99 -2.30 -9.89
N GLN A 35 3.16 -1.06 -9.42
CA GLN A 35 2.13 -0.06 -9.48
C GLN A 35 2.21 0.74 -10.79
N TYR A 36 1.21 0.56 -11.67
CA TYR A 36 1.16 1.27 -12.97
C TYR A 36 0.56 2.68 -12.90
N LEU A 37 -0.01 3.06 -11.74
CA LEU A 37 -0.71 4.33 -11.56
C LEU A 37 0.20 5.54 -11.86
N GLY A 38 1.48 5.48 -11.49
CA GLY A 38 2.46 6.52 -11.80
C GLY A 38 2.67 6.76 -13.29
N TYR A 39 2.62 5.71 -14.11
CA TYR A 39 2.71 5.84 -15.57
C TYR A 39 1.48 6.54 -16.15
N PHE A 40 0.27 6.15 -15.71
CA PHE A 40 -0.96 6.81 -16.15
C PHE A 40 -1.00 8.28 -15.75
N ALA A 41 -0.63 8.59 -14.51
CA ALA A 41 -0.54 9.97 -14.02
C ALA A 41 0.50 10.79 -14.80
N GLY A 42 1.68 10.21 -15.05
CA GLY A 42 2.75 10.85 -15.82
C GLY A 42 2.35 11.16 -17.27
N ILE A 43 1.74 10.20 -17.96
CA ILE A 43 1.24 10.37 -19.33
C ILE A 43 0.12 11.43 -19.37
N GLY A 44 -0.81 11.39 -18.42
CA GLY A 44 -1.88 12.38 -18.29
C GLY A 44 -1.33 13.79 -18.10
N PHE A 45 -0.39 13.96 -17.17
CA PHE A 45 0.26 15.25 -16.91
C PHE A 45 1.01 15.76 -18.14
N PHE A 46 1.78 14.90 -18.81
CA PHE A 46 2.52 15.25 -20.02
C PHE A 46 1.58 15.73 -21.15
N SER A 47 0.46 15.02 -21.36
CA SER A 47 -0.53 15.37 -22.37
C SER A 47 -1.12 16.77 -22.12
N VAL A 48 -1.56 17.05 -20.88
CA VAL A 48 -2.15 18.34 -20.51
C VAL A 48 -1.14 19.47 -20.62
N MET A 49 0.09 19.28 -20.12
CA MET A 49 1.14 20.30 -20.19
C MET A 49 1.62 20.55 -21.62
N SER A 50 1.68 19.52 -22.47
CA SER A 50 2.03 19.67 -23.88
C SER A 50 0.94 20.43 -24.66
N TRP A 51 -0.34 20.19 -24.35
CA TRP A 51 -1.44 20.97 -24.91
C TRP A 51 -1.34 22.45 -24.50
N MET A 52 -1.09 22.69 -23.21
CA MET A 52 -0.94 24.05 -22.68
C MET A 52 0.26 24.78 -23.29
N LEU A 53 1.39 24.07 -23.49
CA LEU A 53 2.57 24.60 -24.18
C LEU A 53 2.22 25.01 -25.61
N TYR A 54 1.48 24.19 -26.36
CA TYR A 54 1.08 24.49 -27.73
C TYR A 54 0.28 25.80 -27.80
N ASP A 55 -0.70 25.96 -26.92
CA ASP A 55 -1.57 27.15 -26.87
C ASP A 55 -0.77 28.42 -26.50
N PHE A 56 0.07 28.37 -25.47
CA PHE A 56 0.87 29.54 -25.05
C PHE A 56 2.08 29.85 -25.95
N SER A 57 2.58 28.86 -26.70
CA SER A 57 3.73 29.05 -27.59
C SER A 57 3.41 29.91 -28.81
N GLN A 58 2.16 29.93 -29.25
CA GLN A 58 1.71 30.72 -30.40
C GLN A 58 1.58 32.21 -30.05
N ASP A 59 1.15 32.54 -28.82
CA ASP A 59 0.70 33.89 -28.47
C ASP A 59 1.55 34.61 -27.39
N MET A 60 2.34 33.92 -26.55
CA MET A 60 3.01 34.56 -25.39
C MET A 60 4.48 34.22 -25.14
N LEU A 61 4.97 33.02 -25.48
CA LEU A 61 6.32 32.57 -25.09
C LEU A 61 7.34 32.75 -26.22
N ASP A 62 8.45 33.44 -25.93
CA ASP A 62 9.62 33.44 -26.80
C ASP A 62 10.30 32.05 -26.84
N THR A 63 11.18 31.83 -27.82
CA THR A 63 11.88 30.56 -28.06
C THR A 63 12.55 30.01 -26.79
N GLY A 64 13.18 30.87 -25.99
CA GLY A 64 13.79 30.49 -24.71
C GLY A 64 12.76 30.04 -23.66
N GLY A 65 11.57 30.66 -23.64
CA GLY A 65 10.47 30.29 -22.76
C GLY A 65 9.90 28.92 -23.11
N VAL A 66 9.74 28.62 -24.40
CA VAL A 66 9.29 27.30 -24.89
C VAL A 66 10.27 26.20 -24.48
N VAL A 67 11.58 26.45 -24.60
CA VAL A 67 12.62 25.49 -24.17
C VAL A 67 12.61 25.28 -22.65
N ALA A 68 12.50 26.35 -21.85
CA ALA A 68 12.45 26.22 -20.40
C ALA A 68 11.19 25.45 -19.92
N PHE A 69 10.04 25.73 -20.54
CA PHE A 69 8.77 25.11 -20.16
C PHE A 69 8.69 23.64 -20.56
N SER A 70 9.26 23.27 -21.72
CA SER A 70 9.37 21.87 -22.14
C SER A 70 10.30 21.06 -21.24
N LEU A 71 11.45 21.61 -20.84
CA LEU A 71 12.36 20.98 -19.88
C LEU A 71 11.69 20.75 -18.52
N LEU A 72 10.97 21.75 -18.00
CA LEU A 72 10.22 21.63 -16.76
C LEU A 72 9.13 20.54 -16.84
N THR A 73 8.43 20.49 -17.97
CA THR A 73 7.37 19.49 -18.23
C THR A 73 7.96 18.08 -18.22
N ILE A 74 9.05 17.85 -18.95
CA ILE A 74 9.74 16.55 -18.98
C ILE A 74 10.21 16.15 -17.58
N PHE A 75 10.82 17.09 -16.85
CA PHE A 75 11.31 16.82 -15.49
C PHE A 75 10.17 16.43 -14.55
N MET A 76 9.05 17.17 -14.58
CA MET A 76 7.90 16.88 -13.73
C MET A 76 7.20 15.57 -14.12
N THR A 77 7.07 15.27 -15.41
CA THR A 77 6.56 13.97 -15.87
C THR A 77 7.43 12.81 -15.37
N LEU A 78 8.75 12.92 -15.50
CA LEU A 78 9.67 11.90 -14.97
C LEU A 78 9.56 11.78 -13.45
N PHE A 79 9.38 12.90 -12.76
CA PHE A 79 9.16 12.92 -11.31
C PHE A 79 7.88 12.16 -10.93
N PHE A 80 6.76 12.39 -11.63
CA PHE A 80 5.50 11.67 -11.39
C PHE A 80 5.62 10.18 -11.67
N ILE A 81 6.32 9.77 -12.73
CA ILE A 81 6.53 8.36 -13.05
C ILE A 81 7.42 7.72 -11.97
N PHE A 82 8.50 8.39 -11.56
CA PHE A 82 9.44 7.84 -10.59
C PHE A 82 8.84 7.71 -9.19
N PHE A 83 8.06 8.69 -8.73
CA PHE A 83 7.41 8.64 -7.41
C PHE A 83 6.10 7.87 -7.41
N GLY A 84 5.33 7.92 -8.50
CA GLY A 84 4.02 7.28 -8.60
C GLY A 84 4.06 5.80 -8.98
N SER A 85 5.21 5.31 -9.48
CA SER A 85 5.45 3.90 -9.81
C SER A 85 6.35 3.21 -8.78
N ALA A 86 6.33 3.67 -7.53
CA ALA A 86 6.99 2.94 -6.45
C ALA A 86 6.32 1.56 -6.31
N ASP A 87 7.13 0.50 -6.39
CA ASP A 87 6.64 -0.86 -6.24
C ASP A 87 6.18 -1.09 -4.79
N ILE A 88 5.14 -1.89 -4.59
CA ILE A 88 4.67 -2.26 -3.25
C ILE A 88 5.22 -3.65 -2.93
N LYS A 89 5.97 -3.78 -1.83
CA LYS A 89 6.41 -5.07 -1.29
C LYS A 89 5.48 -5.47 -0.15
N ARG A 90 4.87 -6.63 -0.29
CA ARG A 90 4.04 -7.24 0.76
C ARG A 90 4.74 -8.50 1.24
N ILE A 91 4.97 -8.58 2.55
CA ILE A 91 5.49 -9.77 3.22
C ILE A 91 4.32 -10.37 4.00
N TYR A 92 3.94 -11.60 3.68
CA TYR A 92 2.92 -12.36 4.38
C TYR A 92 3.60 -13.35 5.32
N LYS A 93 3.32 -13.22 6.62
CA LYS A 93 3.82 -14.08 7.69
C LYS A 93 2.64 -14.88 8.25
N PHE A 94 2.67 -16.19 8.03
CA PHE A 94 1.66 -17.11 8.52
C PHE A 94 2.07 -17.64 9.88
N THR A 95 1.17 -17.52 10.85
CA THR A 95 1.34 -18.02 12.22
C THR A 95 0.19 -18.96 12.55
N LYS A 96 0.19 -19.57 13.74
CA LYS A 96 -0.86 -20.50 14.15
C LYS A 96 -2.17 -19.77 14.51
N ASN A 97 -2.07 -18.53 15.03
CA ASN A 97 -3.22 -17.74 15.44
C ASN A 97 -3.77 -16.82 14.34
N GLY A 98 -3.02 -16.61 13.25
CA GLY A 98 -3.46 -15.77 12.14
C GLY A 98 -2.37 -15.47 11.11
N ILE A 99 -2.62 -14.46 10.28
CA ILE A 99 -1.72 -13.95 9.26
C ILE A 99 -1.35 -12.51 9.60
N LEU A 100 -0.06 -12.23 9.61
CA LEU A 100 0.48 -10.89 9.69
C LEU A 100 0.98 -10.49 8.30
N THR A 101 0.45 -9.41 7.77
CA THR A 101 0.85 -8.85 6.47
C THR A 101 1.59 -7.55 6.71
N GLU A 102 2.87 -7.50 6.35
CA GLU A 102 3.66 -6.28 6.34
C GLU A 102 3.65 -5.71 4.93
N GLN A 103 2.98 -4.57 4.73
CA GLN A 103 3.02 -3.83 3.48
C GLN A 103 4.04 -2.70 3.62
N ALA A 104 5.11 -2.77 2.84
CA ALA A 104 6.07 -1.69 2.71
C ALA A 104 6.07 -1.21 1.26
N ASP A 105 5.84 0.08 1.02
CA ASP A 105 6.14 0.62 -0.31
C ASP A 105 7.67 0.53 -0.49
N VAL A 106 8.10 -0.16 -1.54
CA VAL A 106 9.50 -0.20 -1.99
C VAL A 106 9.80 1.13 -2.66
N VAL A 107 9.83 2.17 -1.85
CA VAL A 107 10.41 3.43 -2.27
C VAL A 107 11.91 3.17 -2.42
N PRO A 108 12.48 3.35 -3.62
CA PRO A 108 13.90 3.11 -3.84
C PRO A 108 14.73 3.92 -2.82
N GLU A 109 15.80 3.36 -2.25
CA GLU A 109 16.63 4.08 -1.27
C GLU A 109 17.19 5.41 -1.86
N TYR A 110 17.31 5.46 -3.20
CA TYR A 110 17.64 6.68 -3.95
C TYR A 110 16.58 7.79 -3.80
N ALA A 111 15.29 7.47 -3.75
CA ALA A 111 14.24 8.46 -3.55
C ALA A 111 14.35 9.12 -2.18
N TYR A 112 14.65 8.35 -1.12
CA TYR A 112 14.93 8.91 0.20
C TYR A 112 16.18 9.80 0.20
N GLN A 113 17.23 9.44 -0.54
CA GLN A 113 18.40 10.29 -0.70
C GLN A 113 18.06 11.60 -1.43
N CYS A 114 17.25 11.55 -2.49
CA CYS A 114 16.79 12.74 -3.21
C CYS A 114 15.97 13.68 -2.33
N ILE A 115 14.98 13.16 -1.58
CA ILE A 115 14.18 13.97 -0.65
C ILE A 115 15.07 14.61 0.41
N ARG A 116 16.04 13.86 0.96
CA ARG A 116 17.03 14.39 1.92
C ARG A 116 17.88 15.50 1.31
N MET A 117 18.33 15.34 0.06
CA MET A 117 19.11 16.35 -0.64
C MET A 117 18.29 17.61 -0.92
N ILE A 118 17.05 17.47 -1.40
CA ILE A 118 16.13 18.59 -1.62
C ILE A 118 15.84 19.32 -0.30
N GLY A 119 15.59 18.59 0.78
CA GLY A 119 15.40 19.18 2.11
C GLY A 119 16.62 19.97 2.59
N ARG A 120 17.84 19.46 2.38
CA ARG A 120 19.09 20.17 2.71
C ARG A 120 19.26 21.44 1.89
N VAL A 121 19.03 21.36 0.57
CA VAL A 121 19.11 22.52 -0.32
C VAL A 121 18.05 23.57 0.06
N GLY A 122 16.83 23.14 0.36
CA GLY A 122 15.74 24.01 0.81
C GLY A 122 16.10 24.81 2.07
N VAL A 123 16.75 24.18 3.05
CA VAL A 123 17.23 24.86 4.27
C VAL A 123 18.30 25.91 3.93
N VAL A 124 19.28 25.58 3.07
CA VAL A 124 20.33 26.53 2.66
C VAL A 124 19.73 27.74 1.95
N VAL A 125 18.79 27.52 1.02
CA VAL A 125 18.10 28.61 0.30
C VAL A 125 17.31 29.49 1.27
N CYS A 126 16.62 28.90 2.26
CA CYS A 126 15.89 29.66 3.27
C CYS A 126 16.82 30.55 4.11
N LEU A 127 18.00 30.03 4.51
CA LEU A 127 19.00 30.80 5.26
C LEU A 127 19.53 31.98 4.42
N VAL A 128 19.82 31.75 3.14
CA VAL A 128 20.25 32.81 2.22
C VAL A 128 19.16 33.87 2.07
N ALA A 129 17.90 33.46 1.88
CA ALA A 129 16.78 34.40 1.76
C ALA A 129 16.61 35.30 3.00
N VAL A 130 16.83 34.77 4.20
CA VAL A 130 16.80 35.55 5.45
C VAL A 130 17.90 36.63 5.47
N VAL A 131 19.10 36.32 4.96
CA VAL A 131 20.20 37.30 4.91
C VAL A 131 19.86 38.48 3.99
N PHE A 132 19.21 38.22 2.85
CA PHE A 132 18.92 39.24 1.84
C PHE A 132 17.60 39.99 2.06
N VAL A 133 16.54 39.30 2.49
CA VAL A 133 15.18 39.85 2.62
C VAL A 133 14.88 40.29 4.07
N GLY A 134 15.69 39.84 5.02
CA GLY A 134 15.56 40.17 6.44
C GLY A 134 14.59 39.25 7.21
N PRO A 135 14.37 39.52 8.51
CA PRO A 135 13.70 38.61 9.43
C PRO A 135 12.23 38.31 9.10
N MET A 136 11.54 39.18 8.35
CA MET A 136 10.15 38.96 7.94
C MET A 136 9.98 37.73 7.03
N ALA A 137 11.04 37.31 6.32
CA ALA A 137 11.01 36.11 5.48
C ALA A 137 10.75 34.81 6.27
N PHE A 138 11.01 34.80 7.59
CA PHE A 138 10.73 33.64 8.44
C PHE A 138 9.24 33.30 8.54
N VAL A 139 8.33 34.27 8.37
CA VAL A 139 6.88 34.07 8.58
C VAL A 139 6.26 33.15 7.51
N GLY A 140 6.97 32.90 6.39
CA GLY A 140 6.63 31.85 5.42
C GLY A 140 7.71 30.77 5.28
N ALA A 141 8.98 31.16 5.22
CA ALA A 141 10.09 30.23 4.98
C ALA A 141 10.48 29.39 6.20
N GLY A 142 10.10 29.81 7.42
CA GLY A 142 10.36 29.04 8.64
C GLY A 142 9.59 27.72 8.67
N ALA A 143 8.35 27.71 8.16
CA ALA A 143 7.51 26.52 8.09
C ALA A 143 8.07 25.48 7.10
N SER A 144 8.58 25.91 5.95
CA SER A 144 9.22 25.03 4.97
C SER A 144 10.56 24.46 5.45
N ALA A 145 11.34 25.24 6.22
CA ALA A 145 12.57 24.75 6.85
C ALA A 145 12.27 23.67 7.91
N LEU A 146 11.26 23.87 8.77
CA LEU A 146 10.83 22.86 9.75
C LEU A 146 10.31 21.58 9.09
N LEU A 147 9.52 21.70 8.02
CA LEU A 147 9.05 20.56 7.24
C LEU A 147 10.23 19.80 6.61
N SER A 148 11.24 20.52 6.11
CA SER A 148 12.46 19.92 5.53
C SER A 148 13.23 19.09 6.55
N PHE A 149 13.35 19.55 7.81
CA PHE A 149 13.98 18.75 8.88
C PHE A 149 13.23 17.45 9.16
N LYS A 150 11.89 17.48 9.14
CA LYS A 150 11.07 16.27 9.32
C LYS A 150 11.26 15.27 8.17
N LEU A 151 11.42 15.77 6.94
CA LEU A 151 11.64 14.96 5.74
C LEU A 151 13.04 14.34 5.67
N VAL A 152 14.06 14.97 6.26
CA VAL A 152 15.44 14.42 6.26
C VAL A 152 15.54 13.08 6.97
N ASN A 153 14.77 12.87 8.04
CA ASN A 153 14.75 11.60 8.78
C ASN A 153 13.55 10.71 8.40
N PHE A 154 12.82 11.06 7.35
CA PHE A 154 11.67 10.27 6.93
C PHE A 154 12.12 8.93 6.34
N ARG A 155 11.56 7.85 6.89
CA ARG A 155 11.50 6.53 6.28
C ARG A 155 10.03 6.13 6.32
N LEU A 156 9.51 5.50 5.26
CA LEU A 156 8.22 4.86 5.40
C LEU A 156 8.36 3.77 6.47
N LYS A 157 7.44 3.79 7.42
CA LYS A 157 7.24 2.62 8.27
C LYS A 157 6.35 1.65 7.50
N PRO A 158 6.66 0.35 7.50
CA PRO A 158 5.75 -0.64 6.93
C PRO A 158 4.40 -0.55 7.65
N MET A 159 3.33 -0.60 6.87
CA MET A 159 1.98 -0.72 7.37
C MET A 159 1.72 -2.20 7.70
N MET A 160 1.31 -2.47 8.93
CA MET A 160 0.99 -3.83 9.36
C MET A 160 -0.52 -4.05 9.26
N PHE A 161 -0.91 -5.14 8.64
CA PHE A 161 -2.28 -5.64 8.62
C PHE A 161 -2.31 -7.00 9.31
N GLU A 162 -3.29 -7.20 10.17
CA GLU A 162 -3.47 -8.46 10.90
C GLU A 162 -4.76 -9.14 10.44
N THR A 163 -4.74 -10.46 10.37
CA THR A 163 -5.89 -11.30 10.01
C THR A 163 -5.93 -12.47 10.97
N LEU A 164 -6.91 -12.47 11.87
CA LEU A 164 -7.02 -13.49 12.91
C LEU A 164 -7.81 -14.69 12.39
N TYR A 165 -7.43 -15.89 12.80
CA TYR A 165 -8.22 -17.09 12.52
C TYR A 165 -9.37 -17.24 13.52
N PHE A 166 -10.58 -17.32 12.99
CA PHE A 166 -11.79 -17.67 13.76
C PHE A 166 -11.96 -19.18 13.84
N GLU A 167 -12.92 -19.69 14.61
CA GLU A 167 -13.23 -21.14 14.64
C GLU A 167 -13.75 -21.64 13.31
N GLU A 168 -14.55 -20.82 12.63
CA GLU A 168 -15.05 -21.07 11.28
C GLU A 168 -14.61 -19.92 10.38
N SER A 169 -13.83 -20.25 9.35
CA SER A 169 -13.52 -19.33 8.27
C SER A 169 -13.55 -20.04 6.92
N VAL A 170 -14.00 -19.32 5.90
CA VAL A 170 -14.04 -19.77 4.52
C VAL A 170 -12.80 -19.23 3.82
N ILE A 171 -12.01 -20.15 3.26
CA ILE A 171 -10.78 -19.84 2.53
C ILE A 171 -11.00 -20.25 1.07
N ILE A 172 -11.01 -19.27 0.17
CA ILE A 172 -11.27 -19.50 -1.26
C ILE A 172 -10.06 -19.04 -2.08
N LYS A 173 -9.53 -19.94 -2.91
CA LYS A 173 -8.43 -19.65 -3.83
C LYS A 173 -8.95 -19.40 -5.25
N SER A 174 -8.55 -18.30 -5.87
CA SER A 174 -8.65 -18.11 -7.33
C SER A 174 -7.37 -18.57 -8.01
N SER A 175 -7.50 -19.53 -8.93
CA SER A 175 -6.36 -20.11 -9.65
C SER A 175 -5.83 -19.18 -10.75
N LYS A 176 -6.67 -18.33 -11.36
CA LYS A 176 -6.29 -17.44 -12.45
C LYS A 176 -5.71 -16.12 -11.94
N ALA A 177 -6.28 -15.57 -10.88
CA ALA A 177 -5.81 -14.31 -10.26
C ALA A 177 -4.69 -14.53 -9.23
N ASN A 178 -4.42 -15.78 -8.84
CA ASN A 178 -3.50 -16.13 -7.77
C ASN A 178 -3.80 -15.42 -6.44
N TYR A 179 -5.10 -15.26 -6.15
CA TYR A 179 -5.59 -14.59 -4.96
C TYR A 179 -6.26 -15.59 -4.02
N VAL A 180 -6.02 -15.46 -2.72
CA VAL A 180 -6.70 -16.25 -1.69
C VAL A 180 -7.46 -15.30 -0.78
N SER A 181 -8.78 -15.45 -0.72
CA SER A 181 -9.63 -14.72 0.20
C SER A 181 -9.86 -15.54 1.47
N ILE A 182 -9.69 -14.91 2.63
CA ILE A 182 -10.03 -15.49 3.93
C ILE A 182 -11.18 -14.69 4.51
N LEU A 183 -12.32 -15.36 4.70
CA LEU A 183 -13.54 -14.78 5.23
C LEU A 183 -13.86 -15.43 6.57
N PRO A 184 -13.74 -14.71 7.71
CA PRO A 184 -14.20 -15.23 8.99
C PRO A 184 -15.74 -15.35 9.00
N ASN A 185 -16.29 -16.24 9.85
CA ASN A 185 -17.71 -16.23 10.20
C ASN A 185 -18.02 -15.06 11.15
N ALA A 186 -17.76 -13.83 10.70
CA ALA A 186 -17.78 -12.62 11.50
C ALA A 186 -17.92 -11.38 10.61
N ASP A 187 -18.26 -10.24 11.22
CA ASP A 187 -18.35 -8.96 10.53
C ASP A 187 -17.02 -8.61 9.84
N LEU A 188 -17.10 -8.19 8.57
CA LEU A 188 -15.95 -8.07 7.66
C LEU A 188 -14.88 -7.10 8.17
N LEU A 189 -15.31 -6.14 9.00
CA LEU A 189 -14.49 -5.10 9.61
C LEU A 189 -13.43 -5.64 10.57
N VAL A 190 -13.56 -6.87 11.07
CA VAL A 190 -12.66 -7.41 12.10
C VAL A 190 -11.49 -8.18 11.50
N SER A 191 -11.68 -8.91 10.38
CA SER A 191 -10.59 -9.66 9.74
C SER A 191 -10.86 -10.12 8.29
N GLY A 192 -11.61 -9.36 7.49
CA GLY A 192 -11.68 -9.64 6.06
C GLY A 192 -10.39 -9.21 5.38
N ASN A 193 -9.52 -10.17 5.02
CA ASN A 193 -8.31 -9.89 4.25
C ASN A 193 -7.93 -11.11 3.43
N GLY A 194 -7.68 -10.89 2.14
CA GLY A 194 -7.05 -11.87 1.27
C GLY A 194 -5.57 -11.54 1.03
N PHE A 195 -4.85 -12.52 0.51
CA PHE A 195 -3.45 -12.36 0.12
C PHE A 195 -3.26 -12.74 -1.35
N ILE A 196 -2.39 -12.00 -2.03
CA ILE A 196 -1.99 -12.28 -3.40
C ILE A 196 -0.70 -13.08 -3.36
N SER A 197 -0.71 -14.25 -3.99
CA SER A 197 0.47 -15.09 -4.15
C SER A 197 1.03 -14.97 -5.57
N ASN A 198 2.34 -15.12 -5.72
CA ASN A 198 2.95 -15.40 -7.02
C ASN A 198 2.53 -16.81 -7.42
N GLY A 199 1.93 -16.97 -8.60
CA GLY A 199 1.17 -18.18 -8.96
C GLY A 199 1.91 -19.51 -8.90
N LYS A 200 3.24 -19.50 -8.77
CA LYS A 200 4.04 -20.70 -8.55
C LYS A 200 3.89 -21.28 -7.14
N ASN A 201 3.67 -20.44 -6.13
CA ASN A 201 3.65 -20.86 -4.72
C ASN A 201 2.24 -21.02 -4.15
N ILE A 202 1.20 -20.60 -4.87
CA ILE A 202 -0.16 -20.53 -4.32
C ILE A 202 -0.70 -21.88 -3.86
N ASN A 203 -0.43 -22.94 -4.62
CA ASN A 203 -0.87 -24.30 -4.26
C ASN A 203 -0.14 -24.82 -3.01
N GLN A 204 1.14 -24.48 -2.86
CA GLN A 204 1.91 -24.85 -1.69
C GLN A 204 1.36 -24.13 -0.44
N ILE A 205 1.15 -22.82 -0.53
CA ILE A 205 0.61 -22.01 0.56
C ILE A 205 -0.79 -22.50 0.94
N PHE A 206 -1.64 -22.78 -0.06
CA PHE A 206 -3.01 -23.25 0.18
C PHE A 206 -3.04 -24.63 0.88
N ASN A 207 -2.16 -25.54 0.49
CA ASN A 207 -2.04 -26.85 1.17
C ASN A 207 -1.49 -26.70 2.59
N THR A 208 -0.48 -25.85 2.78
CA THR A 208 0.07 -25.54 4.11
C THR A 208 -0.98 -24.93 5.04
N LEU A 209 -1.82 -24.02 4.53
CA LEU A 209 -2.95 -23.46 5.28
C LEU A 209 -3.96 -24.54 5.67
N ARG A 210 -4.23 -25.49 4.78
CA ARG A 210 -5.11 -26.64 5.06
C ARG A 210 -4.58 -27.54 6.16
N GLU A 211 -3.27 -27.71 6.26
CA GLU A 211 -2.62 -28.47 7.33
C GLU A 211 -2.65 -27.71 8.67
N PHE A 212 -2.36 -26.41 8.66
CA PHE A 212 -2.32 -25.60 9.88
C PHE A 212 -3.70 -25.25 10.44
N TYR A 213 -4.69 -25.15 9.56
CA TYR A 213 -6.03 -24.72 9.91
C TYR A 213 -7.08 -25.71 9.36
N PRO A 214 -7.16 -26.92 9.95
CA PRO A 214 -8.06 -27.98 9.45
C PRO A 214 -9.55 -27.65 9.63
N ASN A 215 -9.88 -26.68 10.49
CA ASN A 215 -11.26 -26.26 10.77
C ASN A 215 -11.81 -25.31 9.69
N GLY A 216 -10.98 -24.85 8.75
CA GLY A 216 -11.39 -23.98 7.66
C GLY A 216 -12.14 -24.71 6.54
N HIS A 217 -13.06 -24.00 5.91
CA HIS A 217 -13.71 -24.47 4.68
C HIS A 217 -12.91 -24.01 3.46
N PHE A 218 -12.22 -24.95 2.80
CA PHE A 218 -11.36 -24.66 1.65
C PHE A 218 -12.09 -24.89 0.34
N TYR A 219 -12.11 -23.87 -0.52
CA TYR A 219 -12.69 -23.93 -1.87
C TYR A 219 -11.73 -23.40 -2.93
N GLU A 220 -11.86 -23.90 -4.15
CA GLU A 220 -11.08 -23.45 -5.30
C GLU A 220 -12.01 -22.96 -6.41
N VAL A 221 -11.62 -21.84 -7.01
CA VAL A 221 -12.37 -21.12 -8.03
C VAL A 221 -11.40 -20.74 -9.17
N GLU A 222 -11.93 -20.58 -10.39
CA GLU A 222 -11.12 -20.18 -11.53
C GLU A 222 -10.83 -18.67 -11.52
N GLU A 223 -11.85 -17.80 -11.50
CA GLU A 223 -11.69 -16.34 -11.54
C GLU A 223 -11.80 -15.69 -10.16
N GLU A 224 -11.36 -14.44 -10.02
CA GLU A 224 -11.49 -13.71 -8.76
C GLU A 224 -12.94 -13.34 -8.49
N ASP A 225 -13.68 -12.95 -9.54
CA ASP A 225 -15.08 -12.56 -9.44
C ASP A 225 -15.97 -13.70 -8.92
N ASP A 226 -15.63 -14.97 -9.22
CA ASP A 226 -16.42 -16.08 -8.69
C ASP A 226 -16.14 -16.40 -7.21
N ILE A 227 -15.10 -15.82 -6.61
CA ILE A 227 -14.94 -15.86 -5.14
C ILE A 227 -16.12 -15.14 -4.49
N TYR A 228 -16.41 -13.92 -4.95
CA TYR A 228 -17.48 -13.08 -4.39
C TYR A 228 -18.87 -13.62 -4.74
N SER A 229 -18.99 -14.38 -5.83
CA SER A 229 -20.23 -15.03 -6.23
C SER A 229 -20.49 -16.36 -5.50
N HIS A 230 -19.45 -16.95 -4.89
CA HIS A 230 -19.50 -18.25 -4.22
C HIS A 230 -20.53 -18.26 -3.07
N TYR A 231 -21.36 -19.30 -3.01
CA TYR A 231 -22.47 -19.39 -2.05
C TYR A 231 -21.99 -19.29 -0.59
N LYS A 232 -20.87 -19.94 -0.25
CA LYS A 232 -20.24 -19.85 1.09
C LYS A 232 -19.66 -18.48 1.41
N TYR A 233 -19.21 -17.73 0.41
CA TYR A 233 -18.76 -16.36 0.61
C TYR A 233 -19.94 -15.47 1.00
N LYS A 234 -21.08 -15.62 0.32
CA LYS A 234 -22.32 -14.89 0.64
C LYS A 234 -22.92 -15.27 1.99
N GLU A 235 -22.87 -16.56 2.34
CA GLU A 235 -23.35 -17.08 3.63
C GLU A 235 -22.59 -16.52 4.83
N PHE A 236 -21.27 -16.32 4.69
CA PHE A 236 -20.42 -15.77 5.75
C PHE A 236 -20.38 -14.23 5.74
N LEU A 237 -20.60 -13.59 4.58
CA LEU A 237 -20.68 -12.13 4.46
C LEU A 237 -22.00 -11.58 5.01
N HIS A 238 -23.09 -12.33 4.79
CA HIS A 238 -24.39 -12.08 5.39
C HIS A 238 -24.76 -13.36 6.13
N PRO A 239 -24.33 -13.52 7.39
CA PRO A 239 -24.90 -14.56 8.24
C PRO A 239 -26.39 -14.23 8.35
N MET A 240 -27.21 -14.84 7.49
CA MET A 240 -28.66 -14.76 7.55
C MET A 240 -29.04 -15.11 8.97
N ASP A 241 -29.55 -14.14 9.74
CA ASP A 241 -30.30 -14.32 10.99
C ASP A 241 -30.16 -15.72 11.59
N GLN A 242 -28.95 -16.09 12.03
CA GLN A 242 -28.75 -17.29 12.82
C GLN A 242 -28.89 -16.84 14.27
N ASP A 243 -30.15 -16.80 14.68
CA ASP A 243 -30.64 -16.63 16.06
C ASP A 243 -29.76 -17.34 17.12
#